data_AF-A0A3E1NNS6-F1
#
_entry.id   AF-A0A3E1NNS6-F1
#
_cell.length_a   1.000
_cell.length_b   1.000
_cell.length_c   1.000
_cell.angle_alpha   90.00
_cell.angle_beta   90.00
_cell.angle_gamma   90.00
#
_symmetry.space_group_name_H-M   'P 1'
#
loop_
_entity.id
_entity.type
_entity.pdbx_description
1 polymer ?
#
loop_
_entity_poly.entity_id
_entity_poly.type
_entity_poly.pdbx_seq_one_letter_code
_entity_poly.pdbx_strand_id
1 'polypeptide(L)'
;MLDQEIIEFCQNWNAKIEANKGDNLSDVYERYRDLFTVYNKLYNQVPDALIAKGNPYKGKINDSNGATEIVVQYLGGVNILANYHANNLDNDIEAIDRLIDQEVFYIKIRNGQRDRNADLEILQNVRSANADIKAKAILQVIYLVRCNLVHGSKDYQEYQRLLLEPLTNLLRTLITQLYSALSK
;
A
#
# COMPACT_ATOMS: atom_id res chain seq x y z
N MET A 1 19.79 4.30 -5.76
CA MET A 1 20.02 3.54 -7.00
C MET A 1 19.90 2.07 -6.67
N LEU A 2 19.01 1.35 -7.35
CA LEU A 2 18.81 -0.08 -7.10
C LEU A 2 20.02 -0.88 -7.60
N ASP A 3 20.46 -1.86 -6.82
CA ASP A 3 21.45 -2.83 -7.28
C ASP A 3 20.81 -3.89 -8.20
N GLN A 4 21.66 -4.68 -8.84
CA GLN A 4 21.24 -5.72 -9.78
C GLN A 4 20.38 -6.81 -9.10
N GLU A 5 20.67 -7.15 -7.84
CA GLU A 5 19.90 -8.15 -7.09
C GLU A 5 18.46 -7.69 -6.87
N ILE A 6 18.24 -6.43 -6.52
CA ILE A 6 16.90 -5.87 -6.31
C ILE A 6 16.15 -5.77 -7.64
N ILE A 7 16.84 -5.42 -8.73
CA ILE A 7 16.24 -5.39 -10.07
C ILE A 7 15.73 -6.77 -10.46
N GLU A 8 16.58 -7.80 -10.34
CA GLU A 8 16.22 -9.19 -10.65
C GLU A 8 15.10 -9.69 -9.73
N PHE A 9 15.15 -9.37 -8.44
CA PHE A 9 14.08 -9.67 -7.49
C PHE A 9 12.74 -9.10 -7.98
N CYS A 10 12.69 -7.81 -8.32
CA CYS A 10 11.46 -7.18 -8.80
C CYS A 10 10.96 -7.79 -10.10
N GLN A 11 11.85 -8.09 -11.05
CA GLN A 11 11.50 -8.72 -12.32
C GLN A 11 10.91 -10.11 -12.13
N ASN A 12 11.55 -10.95 -11.32
CA ASN A 12 11.10 -12.32 -11.05
C ASN A 12 9.74 -12.34 -10.35
N TRP A 13 9.54 -11.48 -9.35
CA TRP A 13 8.25 -11.38 -8.67
C TRP A 13 7.16 -10.80 -9.56
N ASN A 14 7.45 -9.79 -10.38
CA ASN A 14 6.48 -9.28 -11.34
C ASN A 14 6.09 -10.34 -12.36
N ALA A 15 7.04 -11.15 -12.86
CA ALA A 15 6.74 -12.27 -13.75
C ALA A 15 5.83 -13.31 -13.07
N LYS A 16 6.07 -13.63 -11.80
CA LYS A 16 5.20 -14.53 -11.00
C LYS A 16 3.78 -13.95 -10.87
N ILE A 17 3.66 -12.68 -10.48
CA ILE A 17 2.38 -11.99 -10.30
C ILE A 17 1.60 -11.96 -11.62
N GLU A 18 2.27 -11.69 -12.73
CA GLU A 18 1.66 -11.68 -14.06
C GLU A 18 1.23 -13.07 -14.53
N ALA A 19 1.92 -14.13 -14.12
CA ALA A 19 1.52 -15.50 -14.43
C ALA A 19 0.22 -15.90 -13.71
N ASN A 20 -0.11 -15.28 -12.57
CA ASN A 20 -1.38 -15.51 -11.88
C ASN A 20 -2.54 -14.80 -12.59
N LYS A 21 -3.19 -15.52 -13.52
CA LYS A 21 -4.41 -15.10 -14.24
C LYS A 21 -5.71 -15.61 -13.62
N GLY A 22 -5.63 -16.27 -12.46
CA GLY A 22 -6.81 -16.83 -11.81
C GLY A 22 -7.71 -15.74 -11.23
N ASP A 23 -9.01 -15.99 -11.14
CA ASP A 23 -10.00 -15.04 -10.64
C ASP A 23 -10.78 -15.61 -9.46
N ASN A 24 -10.27 -16.63 -8.78
CA ASN A 24 -10.86 -17.02 -7.49
C ASN A 24 -10.29 -16.12 -6.36
N LEU A 25 -10.93 -16.15 -5.19
CA LEU A 25 -10.55 -15.27 -4.10
C LEU A 25 -9.11 -15.53 -3.64
N SER A 26 -8.68 -16.79 -3.64
CA SER A 26 -7.30 -17.16 -3.32
C SER A 26 -6.30 -16.49 -4.25
N ASP A 27 -6.61 -16.38 -5.55
CA ASP A 27 -5.74 -15.72 -6.53
C ASP A 27 -5.64 -14.22 -6.27
N VAL A 28 -6.75 -13.55 -5.93
CA VAL A 28 -6.75 -12.13 -5.55
C VAL A 28 -5.88 -11.89 -4.31
N TYR A 29 -6.03 -12.75 -3.30
CA TYR A 29 -5.22 -12.73 -2.10
C TYR A 29 -3.74 -12.93 -2.38
N GLU A 30 -3.40 -13.92 -3.21
CA GLU A 30 -2.01 -14.19 -3.59
C GLU A 30 -1.41 -13.00 -4.32
N ARG A 31 -2.12 -12.41 -5.30
CA ARG A 31 -1.65 -11.21 -6.00
C ARG A 31 -1.37 -10.06 -5.04
N TYR A 32 -2.27 -9.78 -4.11
CA TYR A 32 -2.08 -8.71 -3.13
C TYR A 32 -0.83 -8.95 -2.25
N ARG A 33 -0.68 -10.17 -1.72
CA ARG A 33 0.46 -10.57 -0.89
C ARG A 33 1.78 -10.50 -1.65
N ASP A 34 1.80 -10.98 -2.88
CA ASP A 34 2.99 -11.02 -3.72
C ASP A 34 3.41 -9.59 -4.13
N LEU A 35 2.46 -8.72 -4.47
CA LEU A 35 2.74 -7.29 -4.67
C LEU A 35 3.33 -6.66 -3.42
N PHE A 36 2.81 -6.97 -2.24
CA PHE A 36 3.37 -6.44 -1.00
C PHE A 36 4.80 -6.92 -0.74
N THR A 37 5.15 -8.11 -1.20
CA THR A 37 6.52 -8.63 -1.13
C THR A 37 7.48 -7.78 -1.97
N VAL A 38 7.06 -7.39 -3.19
CA VAL A 38 7.81 -6.44 -4.02
C VAL A 38 7.91 -5.07 -3.36
N TYR A 39 6.77 -4.55 -2.87
CA TYR A 39 6.73 -3.26 -2.19
C TYR A 39 7.67 -3.22 -0.97
N ASN A 40 7.69 -4.28 -0.16
CA ASN A 40 8.59 -4.40 1.00
C ASN A 40 10.06 -4.31 0.62
N LYS A 41 10.49 -5.05 -0.41
CA LYS A 41 11.88 -4.97 -0.88
C LYS A 41 12.23 -3.54 -1.33
N LEU A 42 11.30 -2.86 -2.01
CA LEU A 42 11.51 -1.50 -2.52
C LEU A 42 11.51 -0.43 -1.42
N TYR A 43 10.52 -0.40 -0.53
CA TYR A 43 10.45 0.66 0.48
C TYR A 43 11.61 0.59 1.49
N ASN A 44 12.21 -0.60 1.67
CA ASN A 44 13.41 -0.75 2.49
C ASN A 44 14.65 -0.06 1.89
N GLN A 45 14.63 0.33 0.61
CA GLN A 45 15.70 1.10 -0.04
C GLN A 45 15.51 2.62 0.11
N VAL A 46 14.31 3.05 0.51
CA VAL A 46 13.95 4.47 0.53
C VAL A 46 14.73 5.29 1.55
N PRO A 47 15.02 4.80 2.78
CA PRO A 47 15.85 5.55 3.73
C PRO A 47 17.22 5.94 3.16
N ASP A 48 17.92 5.00 2.51
CA ASP A 48 19.22 5.26 1.89
C ASP A 48 19.11 6.23 0.71
N ALA A 49 18.05 6.09 -0.10
CA ALA A 49 17.76 7.02 -1.18
C ALA A 49 17.48 8.46 -0.67
N LEU A 50 16.81 8.61 0.48
CA LEU A 50 16.58 9.90 1.13
C LEU A 50 17.89 10.51 1.67
N ILE A 51 18.78 9.69 2.25
CA ILE A 51 20.12 10.12 2.69
C ILE A 51 20.93 10.63 1.50
N ALA A 52 20.97 9.89 0.39
CA ALA A 52 21.68 10.27 -0.82
C ALA A 52 21.16 11.59 -1.42
N LYS A 53 19.87 11.90 -1.26
CA LYS A 53 19.24 13.17 -1.67
C LYS A 53 19.45 14.31 -0.67
N GLY A 54 20.17 14.10 0.43
CA GLY A 54 20.40 15.11 1.46
C GLY A 54 19.15 15.44 2.31
N ASN A 55 18.11 14.60 2.25
CA ASN A 55 16.87 14.78 3.00
C ASN A 55 16.53 13.53 3.83
N PRO A 56 17.38 13.14 4.80
CA PRO A 56 17.18 11.92 5.57
C PRO A 56 15.89 11.96 6.39
N TYR A 57 15.23 10.81 6.51
CA TYR A 57 14.09 10.66 7.42
C TYR A 57 14.54 10.81 8.88
N LYS A 58 13.89 11.71 9.62
CA LYS A 58 14.26 12.03 11.02
C LYS A 58 13.48 11.22 12.06
N GLY A 59 12.43 10.51 11.64
CA GLY A 59 11.60 9.71 12.53
C GLY A 59 12.13 8.29 12.76
N LYS A 60 11.39 7.49 13.52
CA LYS A 60 11.72 6.07 13.75
C LYS A 60 11.54 5.27 12.46
N ILE A 61 12.59 4.59 11.99
CA ILE A 61 12.51 3.65 10.88
C ILE A 61 11.99 2.32 11.43
N ASN A 62 10.76 1.97 11.07
CA ASN A 62 10.12 0.69 11.36
C ASN A 62 9.26 0.28 10.16
N ASP A 63 8.78 -0.96 10.13
CA ASP A 63 8.03 -1.53 9.00
C ASP A 63 6.83 -0.65 8.59
N SER A 64 6.04 -0.18 9.55
CA SER A 64 4.87 0.66 9.29
C SER A 64 5.25 2.03 8.72
N ASN A 65 6.27 2.69 9.28
CA ASN A 65 6.73 3.98 8.78
C ASN A 65 7.43 3.84 7.41
N GLY A 66 8.18 2.76 7.19
CA GLY A 66 8.78 2.41 5.91
C GLY A 66 7.73 2.27 4.81
N ALA A 67 6.66 1.51 5.09
CA ALA A 67 5.57 1.28 4.15
C ALA A 67 4.64 2.49 3.94
N THR A 68 4.77 3.56 4.74
CA THR A 68 3.85 4.71 4.70
C THR A 68 4.60 6.04 4.61
N GLU A 69 4.92 6.65 5.74
CA GLU A 69 5.47 8.01 5.88
C GLU A 69 6.77 8.22 5.09
N ILE A 70 7.68 7.25 5.13
CA ILE A 70 8.99 7.36 4.48
C ILE A 70 8.82 7.36 2.95
N VAL A 71 7.90 6.53 2.42
CA VAL A 71 7.57 6.51 0.98
C VAL A 71 6.89 7.80 0.55
N VAL A 72 5.96 8.34 1.35
CA VAL A 72 5.33 9.64 1.07
C VAL A 72 6.36 10.76 1.07
N GLN A 73 7.30 10.79 2.02
CA GLN A 73 8.38 11.78 2.02
C GLN A 73 9.26 11.67 0.76
N TYR A 74 9.51 10.45 0.28
CA TYR A 74 10.38 10.23 -0.87
C TYR A 74 9.74 10.57 -2.21
N LEU A 75 8.48 10.17 -2.42
CA LEU A 75 7.76 10.40 -3.67
C LEU A 75 7.01 11.73 -3.68
N GLY A 76 6.55 12.20 -2.53
CA GLY A 76 5.61 13.32 -2.36
C GLY A 76 4.16 12.87 -2.55
N GLY A 77 3.27 13.25 -1.63
CA GLY A 77 1.86 12.85 -1.67
C GLY A 77 1.14 13.35 -2.92
N VAL A 78 1.45 14.56 -3.38
CA VAL A 78 0.90 15.11 -4.65
C VAL A 78 1.25 14.20 -5.84
N ASN A 79 2.49 13.73 -5.92
CA ASN A 79 2.93 12.87 -7.03
C ASN A 79 2.32 11.46 -6.95
N ILE A 80 2.12 10.93 -5.74
CA ILE A 80 1.42 9.64 -5.55
C ILE A 80 -0.03 9.77 -6.04
N LEU A 81 -0.76 10.79 -5.57
CA LEU A 81 -2.16 10.98 -5.93
C LEU A 81 -2.33 11.30 -7.42
N ALA A 82 -1.45 12.11 -8.00
CA ALA A 82 -1.47 12.40 -9.44
C ALA A 82 -1.23 11.12 -10.27
N ASN A 83 -0.35 10.23 -9.82
CA ASN A 83 -0.11 8.96 -10.48
C ASN A 83 -1.31 8.01 -10.37
N TYR A 84 -2.01 7.98 -9.24
CA TYR A 84 -3.27 7.24 -9.12
C TYR A 84 -4.35 7.77 -10.05
N HIS A 85 -4.53 9.10 -10.09
CA HIS A 85 -5.48 9.75 -10.99
C HIS A 85 -5.17 9.45 -12.46
N ALA A 86 -3.90 9.57 -12.87
CA ALA A 86 -3.46 9.28 -14.24
C ALA A 86 -3.68 7.81 -14.67
N ASN A 87 -3.81 6.89 -13.71
CA ASN A 87 -4.13 5.48 -13.95
C ASN A 87 -5.62 5.15 -13.72
N ASN A 88 -6.49 6.16 -13.63
CA ASN A 88 -7.94 6.03 -13.42
C ASN A 88 -8.33 5.30 -12.12
N LEU A 89 -7.56 5.49 -11.04
CA LEU A 89 -7.76 4.79 -9.76
C LEU A 89 -8.56 5.61 -8.74
N ASP A 90 -9.25 6.68 -9.15
CA ASP A 90 -10.06 7.48 -8.23
C ASP A 90 -11.18 6.64 -7.59
N ASN A 91 -11.82 5.77 -8.38
CA ASN A 91 -12.86 4.84 -7.90
C ASN A 91 -12.32 3.85 -6.86
N ASP A 92 -11.04 3.45 -6.95
CA ASP A 92 -10.40 2.56 -5.98
C ASP A 92 -10.16 3.29 -4.65
N ILE A 93 -9.81 4.58 -4.70
CA ILE A 93 -9.70 5.43 -3.52
C ILE A 93 -11.08 5.65 -2.88
N GLU A 94 -12.12 5.92 -3.69
CA GLU A 94 -13.50 6.04 -3.22
C GLU A 94 -14.04 4.72 -2.65
N ALA A 95 -13.60 3.57 -3.16
CA ALA A 95 -13.95 2.27 -2.59
C ALA A 95 -13.43 2.14 -1.16
N ILE A 96 -12.18 2.52 -0.88
CA ILE A 96 -11.63 2.53 0.49
C ILE A 96 -12.48 3.39 1.41
N ASP A 97 -12.80 4.61 0.97
CA ASP A 97 -13.63 5.56 1.72
C ASP A 97 -14.98 4.95 2.10
N ARG A 98 -15.72 4.45 1.11
CA ARG A 98 -17.05 3.85 1.31
C ARG A 98 -17.01 2.63 2.22
N LEU A 99 -16.02 1.75 2.05
CA LEU A 99 -15.93 0.50 2.82
C LEU A 99 -15.63 0.73 4.30
N ILE A 100 -14.84 1.76 4.62
CA ILE A 100 -14.58 2.16 6.01
C ILE A 100 -15.81 2.90 6.57
N ASP A 101 -16.40 3.81 5.81
CA ASP A 101 -17.54 4.62 6.24
C ASP A 101 -18.75 3.74 6.59
N GLN A 102 -19.05 2.76 5.74
CA GLN A 102 -20.17 1.82 5.89
C GLN A 102 -19.88 0.65 6.84
N GLU A 103 -18.70 0.60 7.48
CA GLU A 103 -18.30 -0.47 8.40
C GLU A 103 -18.30 -1.88 7.78
N VAL A 104 -18.14 -1.96 6.46
CA VAL A 104 -18.00 -3.24 5.73
C VAL A 104 -16.67 -3.90 6.10
N PHE A 105 -15.62 -3.09 6.30
CA PHE A 105 -14.32 -3.55 6.78
C PHE A 105 -13.83 -2.73 7.97
N TYR A 106 -13.31 -3.44 8.97
CA TYR A 106 -12.58 -2.86 10.10
C TYR A 106 -11.08 -2.97 9.83
N ILE A 107 -10.41 -1.83 9.67
CA ILE A 107 -9.00 -1.78 9.27
C ILE A 107 -8.12 -1.87 10.51
N LYS A 108 -8.46 -1.14 11.58
CA LYS A 108 -7.78 -1.20 12.87
C LYS A 108 -8.39 -2.25 13.78
N ILE A 109 -7.58 -3.26 14.07
CA ILE A 109 -7.88 -4.31 15.04
C ILE A 109 -6.86 -4.22 16.18
N ARG A 110 -7.32 -4.03 17.42
CA ARG A 110 -6.49 -4.08 18.63
C ARG A 110 -6.95 -5.24 19.49
N ASN A 111 -6.05 -6.17 19.84
CA ASN A 111 -6.36 -7.35 20.66
C ASN A 111 -7.58 -8.14 20.16
N GLY A 112 -7.74 -8.27 18.84
CA GLY A 112 -8.88 -8.96 18.21
C GLY A 112 -10.18 -8.15 18.17
N GLN A 113 -10.21 -6.94 18.73
CA GLN A 113 -11.37 -6.05 18.72
C GLN A 113 -11.23 -4.94 17.67
N ARG A 114 -12.34 -4.62 17.00
CA ARG A 114 -12.44 -3.47 16.10
C ARG A 114 -12.27 -2.16 16.87
N ASP A 115 -11.52 -1.22 16.31
CA ASP A 115 -11.34 0.12 16.85
C ASP A 115 -11.95 1.15 15.89
N ARG A 116 -13.26 1.39 16.05
CA ARG A 116 -14.03 2.27 15.15
C ARG A 116 -13.50 3.71 15.16
N ASN A 117 -13.04 4.21 16.31
CA ASN A 117 -12.52 5.57 16.39
C ASN A 117 -11.23 5.71 15.56
N ALA A 118 -10.35 4.70 15.59
CA ALA A 118 -9.16 4.70 14.75
C ALA A 118 -9.49 4.53 13.26
N ASP A 119 -10.52 3.76 12.91
CA ASP A 119 -11.00 3.67 11.53
C ASP A 119 -11.58 5.01 11.03
N LEU A 120 -12.29 5.76 11.88
CA LEU A 120 -12.80 7.10 11.57
C LEU A 120 -11.66 8.13 11.38
N GLU A 121 -10.58 8.02 12.16
CA GLU A 121 -9.38 8.84 11.97
C GLU A 121 -8.73 8.57 10.59
N ILE A 122 -8.61 7.29 10.22
CA ILE A 122 -8.13 6.90 8.88
C ILE A 122 -9.05 7.48 7.80
N LEU A 123 -10.36 7.36 7.95
CA LEU A 123 -11.35 7.89 7.01
C LEU A 123 -11.21 9.41 6.84
N GLN A 124 -11.09 10.14 7.96
CA GLN A 124 -10.88 11.59 7.92
C GLN A 124 -9.61 11.95 7.15
N ASN A 125 -8.53 11.18 7.33
CA ASN A 125 -7.27 11.41 6.63
C ASN A 125 -7.36 11.06 5.14
N VAL A 126 -8.07 9.98 4.76
CA VAL A 126 -8.35 9.64 3.35
C VAL A 126 -9.15 10.76 2.66
N ARG A 127 -10.05 11.43 3.39
CA ARG A 127 -10.83 12.58 2.92
C ARG A 127 -10.08 13.92 2.99
N SER A 128 -8.84 13.94 3.48
CA SER A 128 -8.08 15.18 3.67
C SER A 128 -7.79 15.89 2.34
N ALA A 129 -7.90 17.22 2.36
CA ALA A 129 -7.46 18.07 1.25
C ALA A 129 -5.92 18.18 1.17
N ASN A 130 -5.20 17.81 2.24
CA ASN A 130 -3.75 17.76 2.24
C ASN A 130 -3.28 16.46 1.58
N ALA A 131 -2.55 16.58 0.47
CA ALA A 131 -2.11 15.45 -0.35
C ALA A 131 -1.20 14.46 0.41
N ASP A 132 -0.31 14.93 1.28
CA ASP A 132 0.58 14.06 2.05
C ASP A 132 -0.19 13.28 3.12
N ILE A 133 -1.15 13.93 3.79
CA ILE A 133 -2.04 13.27 4.76
C ILE A 133 -2.88 12.20 4.06
N LYS A 134 -3.49 12.55 2.92
CA LYS A 134 -4.31 11.62 2.13
C LYS A 134 -3.52 10.44 1.60
N ALA A 135 -2.36 10.68 0.99
CA ALA A 135 -1.49 9.61 0.50
C ALA A 135 -1.02 8.70 1.64
N LYS A 136 -0.59 9.28 2.77
CA LYS A 136 -0.18 8.49 3.95
C LYS A 136 -1.33 7.62 4.46
N ALA A 137 -2.55 8.13 4.50
CA ALA A 137 -3.72 7.37 4.93
C ALA A 137 -4.03 6.18 4.00
N ILE A 138 -3.96 6.38 2.68
CA ILE A 138 -4.14 5.29 1.69
C ILE A 138 -3.08 4.20 1.89
N LEU A 139 -1.80 4.59 1.99
CA LEU A 139 -0.70 3.65 2.23
C LEU A 139 -0.85 2.95 3.60
N GLN A 140 -1.39 3.63 4.60
CA GLN A 140 -1.70 3.05 5.90
C GLN A 140 -2.80 1.99 5.82
N VAL A 141 -3.85 2.19 5.01
CA VAL A 141 -4.87 1.17 4.77
C VAL A 141 -4.25 -0.07 4.12
N ILE A 142 -3.45 0.10 3.06
CA ILE A 142 -2.72 -1.00 2.41
C ILE A 142 -1.88 -1.78 3.44
N TYR A 143 -1.10 -1.07 4.25
CA TYR A 143 -0.27 -1.68 5.29
C TYR A 143 -1.09 -2.48 6.31
N LEU A 144 -2.16 -1.89 6.85
CA LEU A 144 -2.99 -2.51 7.88
C LEU A 144 -3.75 -3.72 7.35
N VAL A 145 -4.26 -3.65 6.11
CA VAL A 145 -4.88 -4.79 5.46
C VAL A 145 -3.88 -5.93 5.33
N ARG A 146 -2.64 -5.66 4.86
CA ARG A 146 -1.59 -6.69 4.83
C ARG A 146 -1.36 -7.31 6.21
N CYS A 147 -1.26 -6.52 7.28
CA CYS A 147 -1.12 -7.05 8.64
C CYS A 147 -2.33 -7.92 9.04
N ASN A 148 -3.54 -7.53 8.68
CA ASN A 148 -4.76 -8.27 8.98
C ASN A 148 -4.86 -9.59 8.18
N LEU A 149 -4.33 -9.66 6.96
CA LEU A 149 -4.29 -10.91 6.19
C LEU A 149 -3.21 -11.86 6.71
N VAL A 150 -2.07 -11.34 7.18
CA VAL A 150 -0.94 -12.14 7.68
C VAL A 150 -1.22 -12.71 9.08
N HIS A 151 -1.99 -12.01 9.90
CA HIS A 151 -2.27 -12.41 11.29
C HIS A 151 -3.73 -12.83 11.54
N GLY A 152 -4.62 -12.66 10.56
CA GLY A 152 -6.02 -13.02 10.69
C GLY A 152 -6.23 -14.51 10.51
N SER A 153 -6.71 -15.19 11.55
CA SER A 153 -7.31 -16.53 11.49
C SER A 153 -8.66 -16.53 10.73
N LYS A 154 -8.85 -15.60 9.79
CA LYS A 154 -10.12 -15.34 9.13
C LYS A 154 -10.19 -16.15 7.84
N ASP A 155 -11.28 -16.88 7.73
CA ASP A 155 -11.68 -17.61 6.54
C ASP A 155 -11.74 -16.69 5.30
N TYR A 156 -11.55 -17.28 4.12
CA TYR A 156 -11.64 -16.58 2.83
C TYR A 156 -13.11 -16.38 2.47
N GLN A 157 -13.55 -15.13 2.39
CA GLN A 157 -14.94 -14.74 2.18
C GLN A 157 -15.02 -13.75 1.00
N GLU A 158 -15.89 -14.02 0.02
CA GLU A 158 -15.93 -13.27 -1.25
C GLU A 158 -16.09 -11.74 -1.11
N TYR A 159 -16.76 -11.27 -0.06
CA TYR A 159 -16.89 -9.82 0.18
C TYR A 159 -15.51 -9.14 0.35
N GLN A 160 -14.46 -9.88 0.75
CA GLN A 160 -13.07 -9.41 0.88
C GLN A 160 -12.50 -8.83 -0.43
N ARG A 161 -13.00 -9.26 -1.60
CA ARG A 161 -12.60 -8.69 -2.89
C ARG A 161 -12.89 -7.21 -3.02
N LEU A 162 -14.02 -6.77 -2.45
CA LEU A 162 -14.45 -5.38 -2.49
C LEU A 162 -13.35 -4.44 -1.98
N LEU A 163 -12.54 -4.91 -1.04
CA LEU A 163 -11.38 -4.18 -0.50
C LEU A 163 -10.07 -4.56 -1.22
N LEU A 164 -9.82 -5.85 -1.46
CA LEU A 164 -8.52 -6.30 -1.95
C LEU A 164 -8.23 -5.87 -3.39
N GLU A 165 -9.23 -5.84 -4.27
CA GLU A 165 -9.02 -5.44 -5.67
C GLU A 165 -8.60 -3.97 -5.77
N PRO A 166 -9.32 -3.00 -5.15
CA PRO A 166 -8.87 -1.61 -5.09
C PRO A 166 -7.45 -1.45 -4.53
N LEU A 167 -7.15 -2.13 -3.41
CA LEU A 167 -5.82 -2.03 -2.80
C LEU A 167 -4.73 -2.68 -3.66
N THR A 168 -5.04 -3.74 -4.40
CA THR A 168 -4.13 -4.40 -5.34
C THR A 168 -3.75 -3.44 -6.46
N ASN A 169 -4.73 -2.74 -7.05
CA ASN A 169 -4.49 -1.78 -8.12
C ASN A 169 -3.65 -0.59 -7.63
N LEU A 170 -4.01 -0.01 -6.48
CA LEU A 170 -3.27 1.10 -5.87
C LEU A 170 -1.84 0.70 -5.52
N LEU A 171 -1.64 -0.49 -4.95
CA LEU A 171 -0.33 -1.00 -4.59
C LEU A 171 0.55 -1.26 -5.82
N ARG A 172 -0.01 -1.87 -6.87
CA ARG A 172 0.70 -2.10 -8.15
C ARG A 172 1.19 -0.79 -8.76
N THR A 173 0.32 0.22 -8.85
CA THR A 173 0.65 1.54 -9.41
C THR A 173 1.71 2.27 -8.57
N LEU A 174 1.65 2.14 -7.24
CA LEU A 174 2.66 2.68 -6.33
C LEU A 174 4.01 2.00 -6.50
N ILE A 175 4.04 0.66 -6.64
CA ILE A 175 5.27 -0.12 -6.87
C ILE A 175 5.95 0.34 -8.15
N THR A 176 5.21 0.49 -9.25
CA THR A 176 5.77 0.98 -10.52
C THR A 176 6.39 2.37 -10.37
N GLN A 177 5.70 3.28 -9.68
CA GLN A 177 6.22 4.63 -9.41
C GLN A 177 7.48 4.61 -8.53
N LEU A 178 7.45 3.84 -7.45
CA LEU A 178 8.55 3.75 -6.49
C LEU A 178 9.79 3.11 -7.14
N TYR A 179 9.61 2.03 -7.91
CA TYR A 179 10.66 1.40 -8.68
C TYR A 179 11.31 2.40 -9.64
N SER A 180 10.50 3.10 -10.45
CA SER A 180 11.00 4.13 -11.38
C SER A 180 11.77 5.23 -10.66
N ALA A 181 11.32 5.66 -9.49
CA ALA A 181 11.97 6.71 -8.70
C ALA A 181 13.27 6.25 -8.01
N LEU A 182 13.44 4.96 -7.72
CA LEU A 182 14.66 4.41 -7.10
C LEU A 182 15.73 3.99 -8.12
N SER A 183 15.32 3.77 -9.37
CA SER A 183 16.20 3.46 -10.51
C SER A 183 16.82 4.68 -11.18
N LYS A 184 16.44 5.90 -10.77
CA LYS A 184 17.07 7.17 -11.16
C LYS A 184 18.20 7.52 -10.20
#